data_AF-A0A7S4HPW2-F1
#
_entry.id   AF-A0A7S4HPW2-F1
#
_cell.length_a   1.000
_cell.length_b   1.000
_cell.length_c   1.000
_cell.angle_alpha   90.00
_cell.angle_beta   90.00
_cell.angle_gamma   90.00
#
_symmetry.space_group_name_H-M   'P 1'
#
loop_
_entity.id
_entity.type
_entity.pdbx_description
1 polymer ?
#
loop_
_entity_poly.entity_id
_entity_poly.type
_entity_poly.pdbx_seq_one_letter_code
_entity_poly.pdbx_strand_id
1 'polypeptide(L)'
;MFCPTARKSFLAFARATSEQTTAASPAAAATFVAAALSINYVLHSNPGNESMEIWTDRAKGGFIGTRNAELQTVGTTSNLYPKSPASAVAQCESAAGESTPGNERNQIENSPANLMEDKSGSGITQPSRIRRVLHSLGLSSLPLPRILTPADTVFDYPEIRAGLRCREADEKKLRSLQKEAISARTSGDHERIRQVFGEISAIAYGEGVTPQVREDFLVRYGCTAWTDDVLEYLVKLAEGRGIAEIGAGNGQWARAINDFYEISHKDAIQGDRRMGKKFEFIIPYDDMTNLPLSPKVYHRFTKPANEYFHPNVQKCTSHTDAVRKWECRGRILMLVYPPPGPMALETVRAYVDVYPEGNDTIVYVGEGRNGANGNDDFFDYFLNDKEWVLLSALDVKPSVGGKGYEKMFVLQRAKSCRQ
;
A
#
# COMPACT_ATOMS: atom_id res chain seq x y z
N MET A 1 -24.53 -26.22 10.31
CA MET A 1 -25.08 -25.56 11.51
C MET A 1 -24.27 -24.27 11.73
N PHE A 2 -24.87 -23.08 11.58
CA PHE A 2 -24.12 -21.81 11.55
C PHE A 2 -23.73 -21.33 12.96
N CYS A 3 -22.55 -20.72 13.09
CA CYS A 3 -22.16 -19.95 14.27
C CYS A 3 -23.12 -18.75 14.44
N PRO A 4 -23.84 -18.60 15.59
CA PRO A 4 -24.84 -17.55 15.80
C PRO A 4 -24.32 -16.12 15.63
N THR A 5 -23.02 -15.90 15.84
CA THR A 5 -22.36 -14.59 15.79
C THR A 5 -22.12 -14.10 14.36
N ALA A 6 -21.84 -15.01 13.42
CA ALA A 6 -21.64 -14.69 12.00
C ALA A 6 -22.96 -14.31 11.32
N ARG A 7 -24.06 -14.97 11.69
CA ARG A 7 -25.41 -14.70 11.16
C ARG A 7 -25.94 -13.32 11.59
N LYS A 8 -25.67 -12.88 12.82
CA LYS A 8 -26.07 -11.56 13.32
C LYS A 8 -25.32 -10.42 12.63
N SER A 9 -24.02 -10.59 12.38
CA SER A 9 -23.19 -9.57 11.72
C SER A 9 -23.57 -9.40 10.24
N PHE A 10 -23.90 -10.51 9.57
CA PHE A 10 -24.36 -10.51 8.18
C PHE A 10 -25.74 -9.84 8.01
N LEU A 11 -26.70 -10.13 8.91
CA LEU A 11 -28.03 -9.53 8.86
C LEU A 11 -28.04 -8.04 9.24
N ALA A 12 -27.13 -7.60 10.13
CA ALA A 12 -26.96 -6.19 10.46
C ALA A 12 -26.37 -5.39 9.27
N PHE A 13 -25.40 -5.96 8.56
CA PHE A 13 -24.80 -5.35 7.38
C PHE A 13 -25.76 -5.29 6.17
N ALA A 14 -26.56 -6.34 5.97
CA ALA A 14 -27.60 -6.37 4.93
C ALA A 14 -28.76 -5.38 5.18
N ARG A 15 -29.09 -5.08 6.45
CA ARG A 15 -30.08 -4.05 6.81
C ARG A 15 -29.55 -2.63 6.60
N ALA A 16 -28.30 -2.37 7.00
CA ALA A 16 -27.69 -1.05 6.84
C ALA A 16 -27.57 -0.63 5.35
N THR A 17 -27.41 -1.61 4.45
CA THR A 17 -27.27 -1.36 3.00
C THR A 17 -28.60 -1.22 2.27
N SER A 18 -29.72 -1.75 2.79
CA SER A 18 -31.04 -1.49 2.20
C SER A 18 -31.55 -0.08 2.48
N GLU A 19 -31.07 0.57 3.55
CA GLU A 19 -31.54 1.90 3.96
C GLU A 19 -30.77 3.07 3.32
N GLN A 20 -29.67 2.84 2.60
CA GLN A 20 -28.81 3.89 2.02
C GLN A 20 -28.75 3.92 0.48
N THR A 21 -29.75 3.40 -0.23
CA THR A 21 -29.78 3.41 -1.70
C THR A 21 -30.29 4.73 -2.29
N THR A 22 -29.56 5.83 -2.04
CA THR A 22 -29.49 6.96 -2.99
C THR A 22 -28.06 7.48 -3.00
N ALA A 23 -27.35 7.29 -4.12
CA ALA A 23 -25.94 7.62 -4.37
C ALA A 23 -24.86 6.76 -3.66
N ALA A 24 -24.63 5.53 -4.16
CA ALA A 24 -23.44 4.74 -3.80
C ALA A 24 -22.23 5.13 -4.67
N SER A 25 -21.12 5.53 -4.03
CA SER A 25 -19.82 5.81 -4.66
C SER A 25 -19.19 4.52 -5.24
N PRO A 26 -18.39 4.62 -6.34
CA PRO A 26 -17.64 3.50 -6.92
C PRO A 26 -16.80 2.69 -5.91
N ALA A 27 -16.29 3.33 -4.86
CA ALA A 27 -15.52 2.67 -3.80
C ALA A 27 -16.37 1.63 -3.03
N ALA A 28 -17.65 1.88 -2.82
CA ALA A 28 -18.54 0.98 -2.08
C ALA A 28 -18.85 -0.32 -2.84
N ALA A 29 -18.93 -0.25 -4.18
CA ALA A 29 -19.15 -1.42 -5.02
C ALA A 29 -17.93 -2.37 -5.00
N ALA A 30 -16.71 -1.83 -5.00
CA ALA A 30 -15.48 -2.62 -4.89
C ALA A 30 -15.36 -3.32 -3.52
N THR A 31 -15.72 -2.65 -2.42
CA THR A 31 -15.76 -3.25 -1.08
C THR A 31 -16.79 -4.38 -0.99
N PHE A 32 -17.95 -4.24 -1.62
CA PHE A 32 -18.98 -5.28 -1.64
C PHE A 32 -18.54 -6.54 -2.40
N VAL A 33 -17.93 -6.38 -3.58
CA VAL A 33 -17.40 -7.50 -4.37
C VAL A 33 -16.27 -8.22 -3.62
N ALA A 34 -15.36 -7.48 -2.98
CA ALA A 34 -14.32 -8.07 -2.16
C ALA A 34 -14.89 -8.89 -0.98
N ALA A 35 -15.89 -8.34 -0.25
CA ALA A 35 -16.54 -9.04 0.85
C ALA A 35 -17.29 -10.31 0.39
N ALA A 36 -17.98 -10.26 -0.75
CA ALA A 36 -18.67 -11.41 -1.32
C ALA A 36 -17.71 -12.53 -1.75
N LEU A 37 -16.55 -12.17 -2.31
CA LEU A 37 -15.52 -13.13 -2.72
C LEU A 37 -14.79 -13.76 -1.53
N SER A 38 -14.51 -13.00 -0.47
CA SER A 38 -13.92 -13.55 0.77
C SER A 38 -14.85 -14.54 1.48
N ILE A 39 -16.17 -14.32 1.43
CA ILE A 39 -17.16 -15.27 1.98
C ILE A 39 -17.19 -16.57 1.16
N ASN A 40 -17.12 -16.47 -0.17
CA ASN A 40 -17.15 -17.66 -1.03
C ASN A 40 -15.88 -18.51 -0.88
N TYR A 41 -14.73 -17.88 -0.64
CA TYR A 41 -13.47 -18.56 -0.31
C TYR A 41 -13.57 -19.38 0.99
N VAL A 42 -14.10 -18.81 2.07
CA VAL A 42 -14.30 -19.54 3.35
C VAL A 42 -15.26 -20.74 3.20
N LEU A 43 -16.20 -20.68 2.24
CA LEU A 43 -17.17 -21.74 1.99
C LEU A 43 -16.63 -22.88 1.10
N HIS A 44 -15.54 -22.69 0.37
CA HIS A 44 -15.01 -23.69 -0.57
C HIS A 44 -13.64 -24.25 -0.16
N SER A 45 -12.94 -23.62 0.79
CA SER A 45 -11.64 -24.08 1.30
C SER A 45 -11.73 -25.13 2.42
N ASN A 46 -12.85 -25.85 2.57
CA ASN A 46 -12.98 -26.90 3.60
C ASN A 46 -13.61 -28.20 3.06
N PRO A 47 -12.92 -28.95 2.20
CA PRO A 47 -13.31 -30.31 1.84
C PRO A 47 -12.59 -31.30 2.78
N GLY A 48 -13.12 -31.52 3.97
CA GLY A 48 -12.52 -32.50 4.88
C GLY A 48 -13.01 -32.40 6.31
N ASN A 49 -14.20 -32.92 6.59
CA ASN A 49 -14.49 -33.47 7.92
C ASN A 49 -15.64 -34.48 7.82
N GLU A 50 -15.32 -35.65 7.26
CA GLU A 50 -16.11 -36.86 7.47
C GLU A 50 -15.58 -37.59 8.70
N SER A 51 -16.52 -38.02 9.54
CA SER A 51 -16.38 -38.97 10.66
C SER A 51 -15.53 -38.54 11.88
N MET A 52 -16.21 -38.00 12.89
CA MET A 52 -15.85 -38.29 14.28
C MET A 52 -17.14 -38.68 15.01
N GLU A 53 -17.28 -39.98 15.27
CA GLU A 53 -18.38 -40.56 16.02
C GLU A 53 -18.49 -39.95 17.41
N ILE A 54 -19.67 -39.46 17.72
CA ILE A 54 -20.05 -38.96 19.05
C ILE A 54 -20.34 -40.18 19.93
N TRP A 55 -19.47 -40.45 20.90
CA TRP A 55 -19.88 -41.14 22.11
C TRP A 55 -20.52 -40.12 23.06
N THR A 56 -21.84 -40.17 23.17
CA THR A 56 -22.55 -39.57 24.30
C THR A 56 -22.43 -40.51 25.48
N ASP A 57 -21.90 -40.03 26.61
CA ASP A 57 -22.32 -40.57 27.89
C ASP A 57 -22.44 -39.52 28.99
N ARG A 58 -23.42 -39.76 29.85
CA ARG A 58 -24.16 -38.80 30.64
C ARG A 58 -24.09 -39.20 32.11
N ALA A 59 -23.43 -38.42 32.97
CA ALA A 59 -23.65 -38.42 34.43
C ALA A 59 -23.03 -37.15 35.06
N LYS A 60 -23.80 -36.19 35.57
CA LYS A 60 -24.48 -36.10 36.88
C LYS A 60 -23.57 -35.71 38.06
N GLY A 61 -23.90 -34.56 38.68
CA GLY A 61 -23.61 -34.19 40.07
C GLY A 61 -22.17 -33.69 40.31
N GLY A 62 -21.88 -32.75 41.20
CA GLY A 62 -22.59 -32.15 42.32
C GLY A 62 -21.60 -31.29 43.10
N PHE A 63 -22.15 -30.41 43.93
CA PHE A 63 -21.52 -29.24 44.57
C PHE A 63 -20.80 -29.58 45.91
N ILE A 64 -20.05 -28.60 46.46
CA ILE A 64 -19.44 -28.47 47.82
C ILE A 64 -18.09 -29.20 47.99
N GLY A 65 -17.00 -28.67 48.56
CA GLY A 65 -16.65 -27.41 49.22
C GLY A 65 -15.33 -27.56 50.02
N THR A 66 -14.58 -26.46 50.15
CA THR A 66 -13.59 -26.09 51.21
C THR A 66 -12.43 -27.02 51.62
N ARG A 67 -11.17 -26.56 51.52
CA ARG A 67 -10.33 -26.01 52.63
C ARG A 67 -8.86 -25.79 52.21
N ASN A 68 -8.26 -24.82 52.90
CA ASN A 68 -6.87 -24.34 52.88
C ASN A 68 -5.80 -25.41 53.19
N ALA A 69 -4.57 -25.23 52.68
CA ALA A 69 -3.35 -24.99 53.49
C ALA A 69 -2.07 -24.85 52.63
N GLU A 70 -1.29 -23.81 52.99
CA GLU A 70 0.19 -23.75 53.15
C GLU A 70 1.19 -23.93 51.97
N LEU A 71 1.79 -22.79 51.59
CA LEU A 71 3.20 -22.41 51.86
C LEU A 71 4.27 -23.54 51.88
N GLN A 72 5.16 -23.58 50.88
CA GLN A 72 6.54 -23.04 50.95
C GLN A 72 7.44 -23.51 49.78
N THR A 73 8.13 -22.51 49.22
CA THR A 73 9.53 -22.46 48.71
C THR A 73 10.08 -23.53 47.75
N VAL A 74 10.73 -23.03 46.69
CA VAL A 74 12.15 -23.18 46.33
C VAL A 74 12.32 -23.26 44.80
N GLY A 75 13.25 -22.46 44.27
CA GLY A 75 14.17 -22.98 43.25
C GLY A 75 13.95 -22.51 41.82
N THR A 76 14.56 -21.37 41.51
CA THR A 76 15.15 -21.05 40.20
C THR A 76 15.83 -22.26 39.55
N THR A 77 15.43 -22.60 38.31
CA THR A 77 16.33 -23.17 37.31
C THR A 77 16.04 -22.60 35.93
N SER A 78 17.16 -22.25 35.28
CA SER A 78 17.39 -21.76 33.94
C SER A 78 16.68 -22.56 32.84
N ASN A 79 15.93 -21.87 31.98
CA ASN A 79 15.50 -22.42 30.69
C ASN A 79 16.63 -22.31 29.66
N LEU A 80 17.14 -23.48 29.30
CA LEU A 80 17.97 -23.76 28.15
C LEU A 80 17.15 -23.54 26.87
N TYR A 81 17.61 -22.62 26.00
CA TYR A 81 17.22 -22.59 24.59
C TYR A 81 17.95 -23.71 23.84
N PRO A 82 17.26 -24.60 23.10
CA PRO A 82 17.93 -25.40 22.09
C PRO A 82 18.15 -24.58 20.83
N LYS A 83 19.40 -24.63 20.38
CA LYS A 83 19.97 -24.05 19.17
C LYS A 83 19.24 -24.54 17.91
N SER A 84 19.07 -23.62 16.96
CA SER A 84 18.80 -23.90 15.55
C SER A 84 19.91 -24.77 14.93
N PRO A 85 19.59 -25.75 14.07
CA PRO A 85 20.56 -26.31 13.16
C PRO A 85 20.51 -25.59 11.80
N ALA A 86 21.71 -25.29 11.33
CA ALA A 86 22.04 -24.68 10.06
C ALA A 86 21.80 -25.64 8.87
N SER A 87 21.45 -25.03 7.73
CA SER A 87 22.05 -25.26 6.40
C SER A 87 22.41 -26.69 6.00
N ALA A 88 21.63 -27.27 5.08
CA ALA A 88 22.11 -28.27 4.14
C ALA A 88 21.86 -27.76 2.71
N VAL A 89 22.98 -27.50 2.03
CA VAL A 89 23.10 -27.23 0.59
C VAL A 89 22.91 -28.55 -0.16
N ALA A 90 22.04 -28.59 -1.16
CA ALA A 90 21.97 -29.68 -2.12
C ALA A 90 21.99 -29.10 -3.53
N GLN A 91 23.07 -29.42 -4.25
CA GLN A 91 23.22 -29.24 -5.69
C GLN A 91 22.33 -30.26 -6.43
N CYS A 92 21.70 -29.83 -7.52
CA CYS A 92 21.26 -30.71 -8.58
C CYS A 92 21.46 -30.00 -9.93
N GLU A 93 22.29 -30.61 -10.76
CA GLU A 93 22.56 -30.25 -12.15
C GLU A 93 21.59 -30.96 -13.12
N SER A 94 21.57 -30.40 -14.33
CA SER A 94 21.09 -30.94 -15.62
C SER A 94 19.58 -30.78 -15.91
N ALA A 95 19.12 -30.50 -17.13
CA ALA A 95 19.72 -29.99 -18.37
C ALA A 95 18.57 -29.69 -19.36
N ALA A 96 18.86 -28.80 -20.33
CA ALA A 96 18.28 -28.68 -21.67
C ALA A 96 16.84 -28.14 -21.86
N GLY A 97 16.76 -27.06 -22.64
CA GLY A 97 15.52 -26.50 -23.18
C GLY A 97 15.73 -25.14 -23.82
N GLU A 98 16.49 -25.09 -24.92
CA GLU A 98 16.70 -23.89 -25.74
C GLU A 98 15.38 -23.33 -26.26
N SER A 99 15.12 -22.04 -26.01
CA SER A 99 14.33 -21.20 -26.91
C SER A 99 14.80 -19.74 -26.81
N THR A 100 14.93 -19.15 -27.99
CA THR A 100 15.57 -17.89 -28.36
C THR A 100 14.91 -16.66 -27.72
N PRO A 101 15.66 -15.67 -27.17
CA PRO A 101 15.08 -14.38 -26.81
C PRO A 101 15.17 -13.41 -27.99
N GLY A 102 14.00 -13.01 -28.49
CA GLY A 102 13.82 -11.87 -29.37
C GLY A 102 14.21 -10.59 -28.66
N ASN A 103 15.12 -9.86 -29.29
CA ASN A 103 15.78 -8.66 -28.80
C ASN A 103 14.93 -7.43 -29.20
N GLU A 104 14.04 -6.96 -28.31
CA GLU A 104 13.41 -5.64 -28.42
C GLU A 104 13.85 -4.76 -27.24
N ARG A 105 14.99 -4.10 -27.42
CA ARG A 105 15.43 -2.96 -26.62
C ARG A 105 14.57 -1.74 -26.99
N ASN A 106 13.55 -1.43 -26.20
CA ASN A 106 13.11 -0.05 -26.05
C ASN A 106 13.95 0.60 -24.94
N GLN A 107 14.99 1.32 -25.35
CA GLN A 107 15.77 2.19 -24.48
C GLN A 107 14.95 3.45 -24.18
N ILE A 108 14.41 3.54 -22.96
CA ILE A 108 14.15 4.83 -22.31
C ILE A 108 15.35 5.04 -21.39
N GLU A 109 16.35 5.78 -21.87
CA GLU A 109 17.48 6.25 -21.06
C GLU A 109 16.96 7.25 -20.01
N ASN A 110 16.66 6.77 -18.81
CA ASN A 110 16.58 7.58 -17.60
C ASN A 110 17.26 6.78 -16.48
N SER A 111 18.60 6.68 -16.54
CA SER A 111 19.37 6.12 -15.41
C SER A 111 19.46 7.20 -14.32
N PRO A 112 18.87 7.00 -13.12
CA PRO A 112 18.81 8.04 -12.09
C PRO A 112 20.15 8.29 -11.37
N ALA A 113 21.19 7.51 -11.65
CA ALA A 113 22.44 7.50 -10.89
C ALA A 113 23.35 8.74 -11.08
N ASN A 114 23.16 9.57 -12.13
CA ASN A 114 24.05 10.72 -12.41
C ASN A 114 23.48 12.10 -12.06
N LEU A 115 22.33 12.18 -11.37
CA LEU A 115 21.56 13.43 -11.30
C LEU A 115 21.83 14.35 -10.11
N MET A 116 22.77 14.07 -9.20
CA MET A 116 22.91 14.91 -7.98
C MET A 116 24.31 15.32 -7.51
N GLU A 117 25.36 15.15 -8.32
CA GLU A 117 26.68 15.74 -7.98
C GLU A 117 27.01 17.04 -8.71
N ASP A 118 26.06 17.62 -9.46
CA ASP A 118 26.28 18.92 -10.07
C ASP A 118 26.00 20.04 -9.05
N LYS A 119 27.02 20.40 -8.27
CA LYS A 119 27.05 21.57 -7.37
C LYS A 119 27.10 22.90 -8.12
N SER A 120 26.97 22.90 -9.45
CA SER A 120 26.73 24.13 -10.21
C SER A 120 25.26 24.50 -10.04
N GLY A 121 24.98 25.69 -9.50
CA GLY A 121 23.63 26.14 -9.15
C GLY A 121 22.61 25.79 -10.22
N SER A 122 21.83 24.73 -9.97
CA SER A 122 20.83 24.20 -10.89
C SER A 122 19.66 25.17 -10.90
N GLY A 123 19.84 26.25 -11.65
CA GLY A 123 18.81 27.24 -11.89
C GLY A 123 17.57 26.49 -12.36
N ILE A 124 16.48 26.62 -11.60
CA ILE A 124 15.15 26.12 -11.97
C ILE A 124 14.90 26.61 -13.40
N THR A 125 15.06 25.73 -14.39
CA THR A 125 15.02 26.12 -15.79
C THR A 125 13.57 26.18 -16.23
N GLN A 126 13.10 27.39 -16.53
CA GLN A 126 11.82 27.58 -17.19
C GLN A 126 11.85 26.85 -18.55
N PRO A 127 10.93 25.91 -18.82
CA PRO A 127 10.93 25.22 -20.10
C PRO A 127 10.70 26.21 -21.25
N SER A 128 11.41 26.01 -22.36
CA SER A 128 11.25 26.83 -23.56
C SER A 128 9.82 26.73 -24.10
N ARG A 129 9.36 27.75 -24.85
CA ARG A 129 8.00 27.76 -25.44
C ARG A 129 7.75 26.53 -26.32
N ILE A 130 8.74 26.13 -27.12
CA ILE A 130 8.64 24.95 -28.00
C ILE A 130 8.42 23.69 -27.17
N ARG A 131 9.16 23.52 -26.07
CA ARG A 131 9.02 22.33 -25.22
C ARG A 131 7.66 22.29 -24.51
N ARG A 132 7.10 23.45 -24.13
CA ARG A 132 5.72 23.54 -23.61
C ARG A 132 4.69 23.13 -24.67
N VAL A 133 4.88 23.54 -25.93
CA VAL A 133 4.01 23.12 -27.04
C VAL A 133 4.12 21.61 -27.25
N LEU A 134 5.32 21.05 -27.35
CA LEU A 134 5.52 19.60 -27.48
C LEU A 134 4.91 18.82 -26.32
N HIS A 135 5.06 19.31 -25.09
CA HIS A 135 4.41 18.73 -23.92
C HIS A 135 2.89 18.81 -23.98
N SER A 136 2.31 19.94 -24.41
CA SER A 136 0.85 20.06 -24.58
C SER A 136 0.29 19.11 -25.66
N LEU A 137 1.14 18.69 -26.60
CA LEU A 137 0.82 17.68 -27.61
C LEU A 137 1.10 16.24 -27.11
N GLY A 138 1.60 16.07 -25.89
CA GLY A 138 1.99 14.77 -25.33
C GLY A 138 3.26 14.18 -25.95
N LEU A 139 4.08 14.98 -26.64
CA LEU A 139 5.25 14.53 -27.38
C LEU A 139 6.56 14.55 -26.58
N SER A 140 6.58 15.20 -25.41
CA SER A 140 7.79 15.28 -24.57
C SER A 140 7.44 15.55 -23.12
N SER A 141 8.20 14.99 -22.18
CA SER A 141 8.16 15.40 -20.77
C SER A 141 8.87 16.76 -20.57
N LEU A 142 8.33 17.57 -19.65
CA LEU A 142 9.01 18.78 -19.19
C LEU A 142 10.23 18.39 -18.34
N PRO A 143 11.32 19.18 -18.38
CA PRO A 143 12.52 18.87 -17.61
C PRO A 143 12.23 18.99 -16.12
N LEU A 144 12.86 18.13 -15.32
CA LEU A 144 12.84 18.20 -13.86
C LEU A 144 14.25 18.60 -13.37
N PRO A 145 14.38 19.37 -12.27
CA PRO A 145 13.30 19.93 -11.46
C PRO A 145 12.64 21.17 -12.11
N ARG A 146 11.37 21.45 -11.78
CA ARG A 146 10.65 22.65 -12.28
C ARG A 146 9.52 23.12 -11.38
N ILE A 147 9.23 24.42 -11.41
CA ILE A 147 8.04 24.99 -10.74
C ILE A 147 6.76 24.48 -11.43
N LEU A 148 5.78 24.10 -10.63
CA LEU A 148 4.45 23.72 -11.09
C LEU A 148 3.58 24.94 -11.41
N THR A 149 2.71 24.77 -12.40
CA THR A 149 1.78 25.78 -12.89
C THR A 149 0.40 25.14 -13.12
N PRO A 150 -0.69 25.92 -13.15
CA PRO A 150 -2.02 25.38 -13.43
C PRO A 150 -2.17 24.69 -14.79
N ALA A 151 -1.24 24.93 -15.73
CA ALA A 151 -1.25 24.30 -17.05
C ALA A 151 -0.54 22.93 -17.08
N ASP A 152 0.03 22.49 -15.96
CA ASP A 152 0.77 21.24 -15.90
C ASP A 152 -0.14 20.03 -15.80
N THR A 153 0.05 19.08 -16.71
CA THR A 153 -0.68 17.81 -16.77
C THR A 153 0.08 16.67 -16.08
N VAL A 154 1.00 16.98 -15.16
CA VAL A 154 1.87 15.95 -14.56
C VAL A 154 1.08 14.93 -13.73
N PHE A 155 -0.04 15.36 -13.17
CA PHE A 155 -0.98 14.50 -12.46
C PHE A 155 -2.08 13.93 -13.38
N ASP A 156 -2.14 14.30 -14.66
CA ASP A 156 -3.16 13.84 -15.63
C ASP A 156 -2.48 13.24 -16.87
N TYR A 157 -1.81 12.11 -16.68
CA TYR A 157 -1.03 11.44 -17.72
C TYR A 157 -1.90 10.58 -18.66
N PRO A 158 -1.44 10.28 -19.89
CA PRO A 158 -2.22 9.52 -20.87
C PRO A 158 -2.72 8.16 -20.36
N GLU A 159 -1.89 7.45 -19.59
CA GLU A 159 -2.17 6.10 -19.10
C GLU A 159 -3.34 6.10 -18.11
N ILE A 160 -3.36 7.03 -17.15
CA ILE A 160 -4.49 7.14 -16.20
C ILE A 160 -5.78 7.51 -16.93
N ARG A 161 -5.75 8.42 -17.93
CA ARG A 161 -6.94 8.75 -18.72
C ARG A 161 -7.48 7.57 -19.51
N ALA A 162 -6.60 6.76 -20.10
CA ALA A 162 -6.99 5.52 -20.76
C ALA A 162 -7.59 4.54 -19.74
N GLY A 163 -6.93 4.40 -18.59
CA GLY A 163 -7.37 3.55 -17.50
C GLY A 163 -8.74 3.90 -16.94
N LEU A 164 -9.04 5.18 -16.77
CA LEU A 164 -10.35 5.65 -16.30
C LEU A 164 -11.48 5.30 -17.28
N ARG A 165 -11.24 5.43 -18.58
CA ARG A 165 -12.21 4.98 -19.61
C ARG A 165 -12.44 3.47 -19.53
N CYS A 166 -11.38 2.69 -19.34
CA CYS A 166 -11.50 1.24 -19.14
C CYS A 166 -12.27 0.91 -17.86
N ARG A 167 -12.00 1.60 -16.74
CA ARG A 167 -12.72 1.42 -15.47
C ARG A 167 -14.21 1.72 -15.59
N GLU A 168 -14.57 2.77 -16.31
CA GLU A 168 -15.98 3.09 -16.55
C GLU A 168 -16.70 1.99 -17.36
N ALA A 169 -16.03 1.46 -18.38
CA ALA A 169 -16.55 0.33 -19.16
C ALA A 169 -16.66 -0.94 -18.31
N ASP A 170 -15.63 -1.24 -17.51
CA ASP A 170 -15.56 -2.36 -16.58
C ASP A 170 -16.68 -2.27 -15.53
N GLU A 171 -16.96 -1.08 -14.99
CA GLU A 171 -18.04 -0.88 -14.01
C GLU A 171 -19.41 -1.18 -14.62
N LYS A 172 -19.67 -0.71 -15.85
CA LYS A 172 -20.90 -1.03 -16.58
C LYS A 172 -21.04 -2.54 -16.78
N LYS A 173 -19.94 -3.21 -17.16
CA LYS A 173 -19.91 -4.68 -17.34
C LYS A 173 -20.09 -5.44 -16.02
N LEU A 174 -19.49 -5.00 -14.92
CA LEU A 174 -19.70 -5.59 -13.60
C LEU A 174 -21.15 -5.52 -13.16
N ARG A 175 -21.83 -4.39 -13.41
CA ARG A 175 -23.26 -4.24 -13.10
C ARG A 175 -24.14 -5.19 -13.91
N SER A 176 -23.80 -5.48 -15.18
CA SER A 176 -24.55 -6.47 -15.97
C SER A 176 -24.28 -7.90 -15.48
N LEU A 177 -23.01 -8.24 -15.23
CA LEU A 177 -22.62 -9.54 -14.69
C LEU A 177 -23.23 -9.82 -13.32
N GLN A 178 -23.40 -8.79 -12.48
CA GLN A 178 -24.07 -8.94 -11.18
C GLN A 178 -25.54 -9.36 -11.34
N LYS A 179 -26.27 -8.76 -12.30
CA LYS A 179 -27.66 -9.16 -12.59
C LYS A 179 -27.72 -10.60 -13.09
N GLU A 180 -26.78 -10.96 -13.93
CA GLU A 180 -26.68 -12.31 -14.47
C GLU A 180 -26.34 -13.35 -13.40
N ALA A 181 -25.41 -13.04 -12.50
CA ALA A 181 -25.08 -13.90 -11.35
C ALA A 181 -26.30 -14.15 -10.46
N ILE A 182 -27.13 -13.12 -10.24
CA ILE A 182 -28.40 -13.26 -9.50
C ILE A 182 -29.35 -14.19 -10.24
N SER A 183 -29.55 -13.98 -11.55
CA SER A 183 -30.42 -14.84 -12.36
C SER A 183 -29.97 -16.30 -12.38
N ALA A 184 -28.68 -16.55 -12.62
CA ALA A 184 -28.10 -17.90 -12.62
C ALA A 184 -28.22 -18.57 -11.24
N ARG A 185 -28.09 -17.80 -10.16
CA ARG A 185 -28.32 -18.29 -8.80
C ARG A 185 -29.78 -18.66 -8.55
N THR A 186 -30.73 -17.88 -9.07
CA THR A 186 -32.16 -18.19 -8.97
C THR A 186 -32.55 -19.44 -9.75
N SER A 187 -31.93 -19.69 -10.91
CA SER A 187 -32.18 -20.89 -11.71
C SER A 187 -31.42 -22.15 -11.26
N GLY A 188 -30.45 -22.02 -10.35
CA GLY A 188 -29.58 -23.13 -9.93
C GLY A 188 -28.52 -23.52 -10.97
N ASP A 189 -28.19 -22.62 -11.90
CA ASP A 189 -27.19 -22.86 -12.95
C ASP A 189 -25.77 -22.64 -12.40
N HIS A 190 -25.20 -23.70 -11.81
CA HIS A 190 -23.85 -23.66 -11.24
C HIS A 190 -22.74 -23.39 -12.25
N GLU A 191 -22.90 -23.81 -13.51
CA GLU A 191 -21.91 -23.58 -14.55
C GLU A 191 -21.85 -22.11 -14.92
N ARG A 192 -23.02 -21.49 -15.14
CA ARG A 192 -23.09 -20.06 -15.46
C ARG A 192 -22.58 -19.20 -14.30
N ILE A 193 -22.88 -19.57 -13.05
CA ILE A 193 -22.32 -18.91 -11.87
C ILE A 193 -20.78 -18.90 -11.95
N ARG A 194 -20.14 -20.05 -12.22
CA ARG A 194 -18.68 -20.14 -12.30
C ARG A 194 -18.11 -19.25 -13.39
N GLN A 195 -18.73 -19.24 -14.58
CA GLN A 195 -18.31 -18.39 -15.69
C GLN A 195 -18.41 -16.91 -15.35
N VAL A 196 -19.55 -16.47 -14.80
CA VAL A 196 -19.77 -15.07 -14.41
C VAL A 196 -18.77 -14.66 -13.33
N PHE A 197 -18.46 -15.51 -12.36
CA PHE A 197 -17.42 -15.23 -11.37
C PHE A 197 -16.01 -15.15 -11.97
N GLY A 198 -15.71 -15.98 -12.98
CA GLY A 198 -14.47 -15.88 -13.76
C GLY A 198 -14.35 -14.52 -14.45
N GLU A 199 -15.41 -14.06 -15.12
CA GLU A 199 -15.45 -12.74 -15.78
C GLU A 199 -15.34 -11.59 -14.78
N ILE A 200 -16.06 -11.64 -13.65
CA ILE A 200 -15.97 -10.64 -12.58
C ILE A 200 -14.53 -10.57 -12.05
N SER A 201 -13.89 -11.72 -11.83
CA SER A 201 -12.52 -11.77 -11.32
C SER A 201 -11.52 -11.18 -12.31
N ALA A 202 -11.64 -11.52 -13.61
CA ALA A 202 -10.79 -10.96 -14.66
C ALA A 202 -10.95 -9.43 -14.79
N ILE A 203 -12.17 -8.91 -14.64
CA ILE A 203 -12.41 -7.46 -14.65
C ILE A 203 -11.81 -6.80 -13.41
N ALA A 204 -12.06 -7.36 -12.22
CA ALA A 204 -11.65 -6.76 -10.96
C ALA A 204 -10.13 -6.78 -10.74
N TYR A 205 -9.45 -7.84 -11.17
CA TYR A 205 -8.04 -8.07 -10.86
C TYR A 205 -7.12 -8.10 -12.08
N GLY A 206 -7.68 -8.12 -13.30
CA GLY A 206 -6.93 -8.34 -14.53
C GLY A 206 -6.94 -9.80 -14.97
N GLU A 207 -6.70 -10.01 -16.26
CA GLU A 207 -6.68 -11.35 -16.85
C GLU A 207 -5.52 -12.19 -16.29
N GLY A 208 -5.82 -13.44 -15.92
CA GLY A 208 -4.84 -14.36 -15.32
C GLY A 208 -4.48 -14.07 -13.86
N VAL A 209 -5.02 -13.03 -13.23
CA VAL A 209 -4.74 -12.71 -11.82
C VAL A 209 -5.69 -13.48 -10.91
N THR A 210 -5.12 -14.39 -10.12
CA THR A 210 -5.87 -15.13 -9.10
C THR A 210 -5.99 -14.31 -7.81
N PRO A 211 -6.98 -14.60 -6.95
CA PRO A 211 -7.07 -13.98 -5.62
C PRO A 211 -5.80 -14.16 -4.79
N GLN A 212 -5.13 -15.31 -4.89
CA GLN A 212 -3.86 -15.58 -4.19
C GLN A 212 -2.74 -14.66 -4.68
N VAL A 213 -2.60 -14.48 -6.01
CA VAL A 213 -1.58 -13.57 -6.57
C VAL A 213 -1.80 -12.13 -6.09
N ARG A 214 -3.06 -11.71 -5.98
CA ARG A 214 -3.40 -10.40 -5.40
C ARG A 214 -3.07 -10.32 -3.92
N GLU A 215 -3.38 -11.36 -3.15
CA GLU A 215 -3.08 -11.40 -1.72
C GLU A 215 -1.56 -11.37 -1.47
N ASP A 216 -0.78 -12.13 -2.22
CA ASP A 216 0.69 -12.12 -2.16
C ASP A 216 1.26 -10.73 -2.49
N PHE A 217 0.68 -10.04 -3.48
CA PHE A 217 1.02 -8.66 -3.79
C PHE A 217 0.73 -7.73 -2.61
N LEU A 218 -0.49 -7.79 -2.05
CA LEU A 218 -0.89 -6.94 -0.92
C LEU A 218 -0.04 -7.20 0.32
N VAL A 219 0.31 -8.47 0.59
CA VAL A 219 1.19 -8.86 1.69
C VAL A 219 2.56 -8.21 1.55
N ARG A 220 3.14 -8.29 0.36
CA ARG A 220 4.49 -7.77 0.12
C ARG A 220 4.54 -6.24 0.05
N TYR A 221 3.55 -5.63 -0.60
CA TYR A 221 3.64 -4.23 -1.04
C TYR A 221 2.57 -3.31 -0.43
N GLY A 222 1.50 -3.87 0.14
CA GLY A 222 0.29 -3.09 0.41
C GLY A 222 -0.45 -2.77 -0.90
N CYS A 223 -1.13 -1.62 -0.94
CA CYS A 223 -1.94 -1.23 -2.10
C CYS A 223 -1.11 -0.78 -3.32
N THR A 224 0.13 -0.34 -3.12
CA THR A 224 1.02 0.14 -4.18
C THR A 224 2.42 -0.39 -3.95
N ALA A 225 3.07 -0.91 -4.99
CA ALA A 225 4.41 -1.48 -4.90
C ALA A 225 5.49 -0.43 -5.16
N TRP A 226 6.74 -0.77 -4.86
CA TRP A 226 7.92 0.06 -5.15
C TRP A 226 8.86 -0.68 -6.11
N THR A 227 9.78 0.09 -6.70
CA THR A 227 10.96 -0.40 -7.42
C THR A 227 12.21 -0.09 -6.60
N ASP A 228 13.34 -0.72 -6.93
CA ASP A 228 14.61 -0.43 -6.25
C ASP A 228 15.07 1.01 -6.51
N ASP A 229 14.85 1.53 -7.72
CA ASP A 229 15.14 2.93 -8.07
C ASP A 229 14.37 3.92 -7.19
N VAL A 230 13.10 3.60 -6.87
CA VAL A 230 12.29 4.42 -5.96
C VAL A 230 12.86 4.39 -4.54
N LEU A 231 13.27 3.22 -4.04
CA LEU A 231 13.87 3.10 -2.71
C LEU A 231 15.20 3.85 -2.62
N GLU A 232 16.07 3.68 -3.62
CA GLU A 232 17.35 4.40 -3.71
C GLU A 232 17.13 5.92 -3.70
N TYR A 233 16.20 6.40 -4.53
CA TYR A 233 15.87 7.82 -4.60
C TYR A 233 15.37 8.35 -3.25
N LEU A 234 14.47 7.62 -2.58
CA LEU A 234 13.92 8.03 -1.28
C LEU A 234 14.97 8.07 -0.18
N VAL A 235 15.86 7.06 -0.13
CA VAL A 235 16.93 7.01 0.86
C VAL A 235 17.89 8.19 0.68
N LYS A 236 18.27 8.49 -0.56
CA LYS A 236 19.12 9.64 -0.88
C LYS A 236 18.43 10.97 -0.58
N LEU A 237 17.17 11.12 -0.97
CA LEU A 237 16.39 12.34 -0.75
C LEU A 237 16.26 12.66 0.75
N ALA A 238 16.05 11.64 1.58
CA ALA A 238 15.81 11.78 3.01
C ALA A 238 17.09 11.76 3.87
N GLU A 239 18.27 11.74 3.25
CA GLU A 239 19.55 11.73 3.97
C GLU A 239 19.63 12.92 4.97
N GLY A 240 19.98 12.62 6.22
CA GLY A 240 20.07 13.61 7.31
C GLY A 240 18.73 14.12 7.87
N ARG A 241 17.60 13.87 7.20
CA ARG A 241 16.27 14.34 7.63
C ARG A 241 15.35 13.23 8.11
N GLY A 242 15.37 12.10 7.41
CA GLY A 242 14.41 11.02 7.59
C GLY A 242 13.01 11.34 7.05
N ILE A 243 12.11 10.37 7.19
CA ILE A 243 10.76 10.38 6.61
C ILE A 243 9.70 10.24 7.71
N ALA A 244 8.58 10.94 7.57
CA ALA A 244 7.34 10.66 8.27
C ALA A 244 6.33 10.11 7.24
N GLU A 245 5.98 8.83 7.36
CA GLU A 245 5.09 8.15 6.42
C GLU A 245 3.66 8.11 6.98
N ILE A 246 2.67 8.41 6.14
CA ILE A 246 1.25 8.32 6.45
C ILE A 246 0.55 7.42 5.41
N GLY A 247 -0.20 6.42 5.88
CA GLY A 247 -1.21 5.71 5.06
C GLY A 247 -0.80 4.38 4.44
N ALA A 248 0.41 3.87 4.71
CA ALA A 248 0.87 2.60 4.14
C ALA A 248 0.37 1.35 4.90
N GLY A 249 -0.64 1.48 5.77
CA GLY A 249 -1.26 0.37 6.47
C GLY A 249 -0.34 -0.32 7.47
N ASN A 250 0.13 -1.52 7.14
CA ASN A 250 1.04 -2.29 8.00
C ASN A 250 2.52 -1.87 7.84
N GLY A 251 2.78 -0.74 7.15
CA GLY A 251 4.11 -0.16 7.02
C GLY A 251 5.03 -0.92 6.06
N GLN A 252 4.48 -1.53 5.01
CA GLN A 252 5.29 -2.26 4.01
C GLN A 252 6.35 -1.35 3.37
N TRP A 253 5.98 -0.10 3.05
CA TRP A 253 6.89 0.92 2.52
C TRP A 253 7.96 1.30 3.54
N ALA A 254 7.57 1.65 4.77
CA ALA A 254 8.50 1.95 5.84
C ALA A 254 9.50 0.82 6.10
N ARG A 255 9.05 -0.45 6.06
CA ARG A 255 9.92 -1.61 6.16
C ARG A 255 10.93 -1.65 5.03
N ALA A 256 10.47 -1.56 3.78
CA ALA A 256 11.34 -1.63 2.62
C ALA A 256 12.37 -0.50 2.57
N ILE A 257 11.96 0.73 2.88
CA ILE A 257 12.84 1.89 2.94
C ILE A 257 13.88 1.73 4.05
N ASN A 258 13.47 1.30 5.26
CA ASN A 258 14.39 1.11 6.36
C ASN A 258 15.41 0.00 6.08
N ASP A 259 14.96 -1.13 5.53
CA ASP A 259 15.85 -2.24 5.15
C ASP A 259 16.85 -1.78 4.07
N PHE A 260 16.41 -1.02 3.08
CA PHE A 260 17.29 -0.45 2.05
C PHE A 260 18.30 0.54 2.66
N TYR A 261 17.85 1.45 3.53
CA TYR A 261 18.72 2.41 4.22
C TYR A 261 19.80 1.70 5.05
N GLU A 262 19.42 0.69 5.84
CA GLU A 262 20.34 -0.09 6.65
C GLU A 262 21.37 -0.82 5.80
N ILE A 263 20.98 -1.32 4.61
CA ILE A 263 21.90 -1.96 3.66
C ILE A 263 22.89 -0.95 3.06
N SER A 264 22.42 0.21 2.62
CA SER A 264 23.25 1.24 1.99
C SER A 264 24.19 1.95 2.98
N HIS A 265 23.87 1.97 4.28
CA HIS A 265 24.62 2.71 5.31
C HIS A 265 25.26 1.81 6.37
N LYS A 266 25.46 0.51 6.09
CA LYS A 266 26.03 -0.46 7.05
C LYS A 266 27.31 0.05 7.72
N ASP A 267 28.21 0.67 6.94
CA ASP A 267 29.51 1.12 7.43
C ASP A 267 29.38 2.36 8.33
N ALA A 268 28.53 3.33 7.95
CA ALA A 268 28.28 4.53 8.75
C ALA A 268 27.60 4.22 10.09
N ILE A 269 26.63 3.29 10.09
CA ILE A 269 25.88 2.90 11.29
C ILE A 269 26.76 2.20 12.33
N GLN A 270 27.79 1.45 11.90
CA GLN A 270 28.71 0.78 12.83
C GLN A 270 29.60 1.76 13.59
N GLY A 271 29.95 2.89 12.97
CA GLY A 271 30.81 3.92 13.57
C GLY A 271 30.14 4.80 14.63
N ASP A 272 28.84 5.06 14.49
CA ASP A 272 28.12 6.10 15.27
C ASP A 272 27.35 5.58 16.50
N ARG A 273 27.69 4.39 17.02
CA ARG A 273 27.06 3.83 18.23
C ARG A 273 27.29 4.65 19.52
N ARG A 274 27.96 5.81 19.45
CA ARG A 274 28.30 6.63 20.62
C ARG A 274 27.25 7.68 20.99
N MET A 275 26.22 7.91 20.18
CA MET A 275 25.19 8.92 20.46
C MET A 275 23.90 8.29 20.98
N GLY A 276 23.52 8.67 22.21
CA GLY A 276 22.53 8.00 23.07
C GLY A 276 21.06 8.02 22.63
N LYS A 277 20.73 8.32 21.37
CA LYS A 277 19.35 8.20 20.85
C LYS A 277 19.37 7.63 19.45
N LYS A 278 18.76 6.45 19.27
CA LYS A 278 18.61 5.81 17.96
C LYS A 278 17.82 6.75 17.04
N PHE A 279 18.47 7.27 16.01
CA PHE A 279 17.79 7.99 14.92
C PHE A 279 16.93 6.98 14.15
N GLU A 280 15.62 7.18 14.15
CA GLU A 280 14.71 6.38 13.34
C GLU A 280 14.60 7.03 11.96
N PHE A 281 15.04 6.34 10.91
CA PHE A 281 15.10 6.90 9.56
C PHE A 281 13.70 7.21 9.02
N ILE A 282 12.73 6.33 9.28
CA ILE A 282 11.34 6.48 8.85
C ILE A 282 10.38 6.22 10.01
N ILE A 283 9.40 7.10 10.19
CA ILE A 283 8.38 6.99 11.24
C ILE A 283 7.01 6.78 10.58
N PRO A 284 6.49 5.54 10.55
CA PRO A 284 5.21 5.24 9.91
C PRO A 284 4.02 5.47 10.83
N TYR A 285 2.96 6.06 10.30
CA TYR A 285 1.66 6.24 10.94
C TYR A 285 0.53 5.72 10.06
N ASP A 286 -0.47 5.11 10.71
CA ASP A 286 -1.70 4.67 10.04
C ASP A 286 -2.87 4.61 11.03
N ASP A 287 -4.10 4.81 10.56
CA ASP A 287 -5.30 4.71 11.39
C ASP A 287 -5.86 3.28 11.51
N MET A 288 -5.36 2.37 10.67
CA MET A 288 -5.70 0.96 10.59
C MET A 288 -7.18 0.68 10.26
N THR A 289 -7.95 1.70 9.83
CA THR A 289 -9.40 1.58 9.62
C THR A 289 -9.74 0.90 8.30
N ASN A 290 -8.93 1.14 7.26
CA ASN A 290 -9.19 0.69 5.88
C ASN A 290 -8.10 -0.27 5.35
N LEU A 291 -7.64 -1.18 6.20
CA LEU A 291 -6.59 -2.12 5.81
C LEU A 291 -7.11 -3.20 4.84
N PRO A 292 -6.41 -3.44 3.72
CA PRO A 292 -6.72 -4.59 2.86
C PRO A 292 -6.36 -5.92 3.54
N LEU A 293 -5.42 -5.91 4.48
CA LEU A 293 -4.95 -7.09 5.21
C LEU A 293 -5.33 -6.96 6.69
N SER A 294 -6.15 -7.89 7.17
CA SER A 294 -6.60 -7.90 8.56
C SER A 294 -5.45 -8.27 9.51
N PRO A 295 -5.14 -7.45 10.53
CA PRO A 295 -4.16 -7.81 11.56
C PRO A 295 -4.55 -9.05 12.38
N LYS A 296 -5.81 -9.51 12.30
CA LYS A 296 -6.25 -10.77 12.92
C LYS A 296 -5.69 -11.99 12.21
N VAL A 297 -5.51 -11.90 10.90
CA VAL A 297 -4.92 -12.95 10.07
C VAL A 297 -3.41 -12.76 10.03
N TYR A 298 -2.96 -11.53 9.77
CA TYR A 298 -1.56 -11.17 9.63
C TYR A 298 -1.02 -10.51 10.91
N HIS A 299 -0.79 -11.33 11.94
CA HIS A 299 -0.27 -10.87 13.23
C HIS A 299 1.24 -11.14 13.37
N ARG A 300 1.87 -10.57 14.41
CA ARG A 300 3.32 -10.65 14.71
C ARG A 300 3.97 -12.05 14.77
N PHE A 301 3.17 -13.12 14.79
CA PHE A 301 3.68 -14.50 14.81
C PHE A 301 3.58 -15.18 13.44
N THR A 302 3.07 -14.48 12.43
CA THR A 302 3.01 -14.96 11.07
C THR A 302 4.28 -14.58 10.31
N LYS A 303 4.70 -15.42 9.36
CA LYS A 303 5.84 -15.14 8.49
C LYS A 303 5.68 -13.81 7.73
N PRO A 304 4.52 -13.52 7.09
CA PRO A 304 4.29 -12.23 6.44
C PRO A 304 4.55 -11.00 7.31
N ALA A 305 4.05 -10.99 8.55
CA ALA A 305 4.22 -9.84 9.43
C ALA A 305 5.68 -9.60 9.80
N ASN A 306 6.48 -10.66 9.95
CA ASN A 306 7.90 -10.54 10.27
C ASN A 306 8.75 -10.17 9.05
N GLU A 307 8.36 -10.62 7.86
CA GLU A 307 9.12 -10.37 6.62
C GLU A 307 8.81 -9.02 5.99
N TYR A 308 7.54 -8.63 5.93
CA TYR A 308 7.09 -7.52 5.10
C TYR A 308 6.54 -6.31 5.88
N PHE A 309 6.14 -6.47 7.14
CA PHE A 309 5.52 -5.37 7.88
C PHE A 309 6.54 -4.63 8.74
N HIS A 310 6.29 -3.34 8.96
CA HIS A 310 7.10 -2.56 9.88
C HIS A 310 6.65 -2.83 11.31
N PRO A 311 7.56 -3.18 12.24
CA PRO A 311 7.16 -3.55 13.61
C PRO A 311 6.63 -2.37 14.43
N ASN A 312 6.93 -1.14 14.04
CA ASN A 312 6.67 0.07 14.82
C ASN A 312 5.67 1.05 14.15
N VAL A 313 4.70 0.56 13.37
CA VAL A 313 3.64 1.45 12.84
C VAL A 313 2.88 2.10 14.00
N GLN A 314 2.94 3.43 14.06
CA GLN A 314 2.25 4.23 15.06
C GLN A 314 0.79 4.38 14.69
N LYS A 315 -0.11 3.79 15.49
CA LYS A 315 -1.54 3.99 15.29
C LYS A 315 -1.92 5.43 15.59
N CYS A 316 -2.59 6.10 14.65
CA CYS A 316 -3.11 7.45 14.85
C CYS A 316 -4.62 7.50 14.63
N THR A 317 -5.33 8.30 15.40
CA THR A 317 -6.76 8.59 15.16
C THR A 317 -6.97 9.75 14.19
N SER A 318 -5.90 10.50 13.92
CA SER A 318 -5.89 11.73 13.13
C SER A 318 -4.55 11.86 12.42
N HIS A 319 -4.59 11.90 11.10
CA HIS A 319 -3.40 12.08 10.25
C HIS A 319 -2.79 13.47 10.45
N THR A 320 -3.60 14.51 10.69
CA THR A 320 -3.10 15.86 10.98
C THR A 320 -2.37 15.92 12.31
N ASP A 321 -2.83 15.20 13.33
CA ASP A 321 -2.17 15.16 14.64
C ASP A 321 -0.86 14.39 14.57
N ALA A 322 -0.81 13.33 13.75
CA ALA A 322 0.41 12.56 13.50
C ALA A 322 1.54 13.44 12.93
N VAL A 323 1.27 14.22 11.88
CA VAL A 323 2.29 15.10 11.27
C VAL A 323 2.64 16.32 12.13
N ARG A 324 1.80 16.68 13.11
CA ARG A 324 2.07 17.77 14.06
C ARG A 324 3.00 17.36 15.20
N LYS A 325 3.27 16.07 15.39
CA LYS A 325 4.18 15.59 16.43
C LYS A 325 5.60 16.13 16.20
N TRP A 326 6.34 16.33 17.29
CA TRP A 326 7.68 16.95 17.24
C TRP A 326 8.65 16.14 16.38
N GLU A 327 8.58 14.81 16.45
CA GLU A 327 9.45 13.91 15.68
C GLU A 327 9.28 14.03 14.15
N CYS A 328 8.17 14.59 13.67
CA CYS A 328 7.89 14.79 12.25
C CYS A 328 8.49 16.09 11.68
N ARG A 329 8.93 17.02 12.55
CA ARG A 329 9.45 18.32 12.10
C ARG A 329 10.81 18.18 11.41
N GLY A 330 10.95 18.81 10.25
CA GLY A 330 12.15 18.79 9.42
C GLY A 330 12.30 17.51 8.58
N ARG A 331 11.47 16.48 8.82
CA ARG A 331 11.42 15.26 8.02
C ARG A 331 10.69 15.51 6.70
N ILE A 332 10.89 14.61 5.76
CA ILE A 332 10.08 14.56 4.53
C ILE A 332 8.73 13.93 4.87
N LEU A 333 7.63 14.55 4.44
CA LEU A 333 6.31 13.92 4.52
C LEU A 333 6.15 12.94 3.35
N MET A 334 5.78 11.70 3.63
CA MET A 334 5.44 10.71 2.61
C MET A 334 4.00 10.25 2.77
N LEU A 335 3.17 10.47 1.75
CA LEU A 335 1.80 9.98 1.67
C LEU A 335 1.76 8.76 0.75
N VAL A 336 1.32 7.62 1.27
CA VAL A 336 1.26 6.37 0.50
C VAL A 336 -0.20 5.94 0.36
N TYR A 337 -0.65 5.87 -0.89
CA TYR A 337 -1.99 5.44 -1.28
C TYR A 337 -3.11 6.05 -0.41
N PRO A 338 -3.15 7.40 -0.21
CA PRO A 338 -4.19 7.97 0.62
C PRO A 338 -5.57 7.71 0.00
N PRO A 339 -6.62 7.52 0.82
CA PRO A 339 -7.98 7.35 0.33
C PRO A 339 -8.42 8.56 -0.50
N PRO A 340 -9.44 8.40 -1.35
CA PRO A 340 -10.03 9.54 -2.03
C PRO A 340 -10.66 10.49 -1.00
N GLY A 341 -10.55 11.80 -1.24
CA GLY A 341 -11.10 12.84 -0.38
C GLY A 341 -10.05 13.79 0.23
N PRO A 342 -10.39 14.50 1.32
CA PRO A 342 -9.61 15.65 1.79
C PRO A 342 -8.36 15.28 2.60
N MET A 343 -8.23 14.02 3.04
CA MET A 343 -7.16 13.56 3.94
C MET A 343 -5.76 13.97 3.46
N ALA A 344 -5.46 13.78 2.18
CA ALA A 344 -4.14 14.09 1.62
C ALA A 344 -3.81 15.60 1.74
N LEU A 345 -4.75 16.46 1.33
CA LEU A 345 -4.58 17.92 1.39
C LEU A 345 -4.50 18.44 2.82
N GLU A 346 -5.37 17.97 3.70
CA GLU A 346 -5.36 18.34 5.11
C GLU A 346 -4.06 17.94 5.80
N THR A 347 -3.53 16.75 5.48
CA THR A 347 -2.22 16.29 5.99
C THR A 347 -1.10 17.19 5.53
N VAL A 348 -1.06 17.52 4.23
CA VAL A 348 -0.02 18.40 3.66
C VAL A 348 -0.05 19.79 4.30
N ARG A 349 -1.24 20.38 4.45
CA ARG A 349 -1.38 21.69 5.10
C ARG A 349 -0.90 21.63 6.56
N ALA A 350 -1.36 20.64 7.33
CA ALA A 350 -0.93 20.48 8.72
C ALA A 350 0.59 20.29 8.86
N TYR A 351 1.20 19.54 7.93
CA TYR A 351 2.66 19.35 7.86
C TYR A 351 3.38 20.65 7.55
N VAL A 352 2.96 21.42 6.54
CA VAL A 352 3.61 22.69 6.20
C VAL A 352 3.45 23.71 7.33
N ASP A 353 2.26 23.78 7.94
CA ASP A 353 1.94 24.76 8.99
C ASP A 353 2.74 24.57 10.28
N VAL A 354 3.09 23.33 10.64
CA VAL A 354 3.74 23.06 11.94
C VAL A 354 5.22 23.48 11.99
N TYR A 355 5.90 23.50 10.84
CA TYR A 355 7.29 23.95 10.76
C TYR A 355 7.62 24.52 9.37
N PRO A 356 7.11 25.71 9.03
CA PRO A 356 7.14 26.26 7.66
C PRO A 356 8.55 26.40 7.05
N GLU A 357 9.58 26.53 7.90
CA GLU A 357 10.97 26.71 7.49
C GLU A 357 11.70 25.39 7.14
N GLY A 358 11.20 24.24 7.64
CA GLY A 358 11.85 22.93 7.42
C GLY A 358 10.94 21.83 6.89
N ASN A 359 9.62 22.02 6.93
CA ASN A 359 8.64 21.11 6.35
C ASN A 359 8.30 21.57 4.93
N ASP A 360 9.17 21.20 4.00
CA ASP A 360 9.18 21.73 2.64
C ASP A 360 9.06 20.65 1.56
N THR A 361 9.16 19.37 1.91
CA THR A 361 9.31 18.27 0.96
C THR A 361 8.23 17.23 1.19
N ILE A 362 7.52 16.89 0.13
CA ILE A 362 6.43 15.94 0.12
C ILE A 362 6.69 14.88 -0.95
N VAL A 363 6.55 13.63 -0.55
CA VAL A 363 6.47 12.48 -1.44
C VAL A 363 5.03 12.02 -1.45
N TYR A 364 4.45 11.92 -2.64
CA TYR A 364 3.11 11.36 -2.85
C TYR A 364 3.24 10.10 -3.70
N VAL A 365 2.76 8.96 -3.18
CA VAL A 365 2.69 7.69 -3.91
C VAL A 365 1.23 7.31 -4.08
N GLY A 366 0.75 7.29 -5.32
CA GLY A 366 -0.63 7.00 -5.64
C GLY A 366 -0.94 7.35 -7.09
N GLU A 367 -2.22 7.22 -7.46
CA GLU A 367 -2.67 7.65 -8.77
C GLU A 367 -2.74 9.18 -8.89
N GLY A 368 -2.63 9.70 -10.11
CA GLY A 368 -2.82 11.11 -10.37
C GLY A 368 -4.26 11.61 -10.19
N ARG A 369 -4.52 12.81 -10.72
CA ARG A 369 -5.84 13.47 -10.73
C ARG A 369 -6.91 12.55 -11.33
N ASN A 370 -8.11 12.61 -10.76
CA ASN A 370 -9.24 11.72 -11.07
C ASN A 370 -8.99 10.21 -10.80
N GLY A 371 -7.84 9.86 -10.23
CA GLY A 371 -7.50 8.49 -9.84
C GLY A 371 -8.23 8.01 -8.59
N ALA A 372 -7.76 6.87 -8.07
CA ALA A 372 -8.30 6.26 -6.86
C ALA A 372 -7.85 6.95 -5.54
N ASN A 373 -6.89 7.86 -5.60
CA ASN A 373 -6.21 8.42 -4.44
C ASN A 373 -6.28 9.95 -4.41
N GLY A 374 -6.42 10.53 -3.21
CA GLY A 374 -6.55 11.99 -3.06
C GLY A 374 -7.80 12.55 -3.75
N ASN A 375 -7.88 13.86 -3.86
CA ASN A 375 -8.94 14.53 -4.61
C ASN A 375 -8.35 15.64 -5.49
N ASP A 376 -9.18 16.25 -6.34
CA ASP A 376 -8.73 17.32 -7.22
C ASP A 376 -8.16 18.52 -6.47
N ASP A 377 -8.73 18.88 -5.31
CA ASP A 377 -8.23 19.98 -4.47
C ASP A 377 -6.79 19.74 -4.00
N PHE A 378 -6.41 18.48 -3.72
CA PHE A 378 -5.06 18.11 -3.35
C PHE A 378 -4.05 18.40 -4.48
N PHE A 379 -4.38 18.04 -5.71
CA PHE A 379 -3.51 18.30 -6.85
C PHE A 379 -3.50 19.80 -7.22
N ASP A 380 -4.67 20.44 -7.19
CA ASP A 380 -4.84 21.86 -7.46
C ASP A 380 -4.08 22.73 -6.45
N TYR A 381 -3.89 22.28 -5.21
CA TYR A 381 -3.03 22.95 -4.23
C TYR A 381 -1.60 23.13 -4.74
N PHE A 382 -0.97 22.07 -5.28
CA PHE A 382 0.40 22.15 -5.80
C PHE A 382 0.51 22.94 -7.10
N LEU A 383 -0.50 22.88 -7.96
CA LEU A 383 -0.49 23.54 -9.26
C LEU A 383 -0.75 25.05 -9.17
N ASN A 384 -1.58 25.47 -8.21
CA ASN A 384 -1.94 26.87 -8.02
C ASN A 384 -0.96 27.64 -7.12
N ASP A 385 -0.36 26.94 -6.15
CA ASP A 385 0.66 27.50 -5.30
C ASP A 385 2.01 27.48 -6.04
N LYS A 386 2.38 28.64 -6.61
CA LYS A 386 3.61 28.87 -7.39
C LYS A 386 4.90 28.67 -6.57
N GLU A 387 4.78 28.18 -5.34
CA GLU A 387 5.87 27.81 -4.47
C GLU A 387 6.29 26.35 -4.64
N TRP A 388 5.55 25.47 -5.34
CA TRP A 388 5.95 24.06 -5.45
C TRP A 388 6.79 23.76 -6.70
N VAL A 389 7.90 23.06 -6.47
CA VAL A 389 8.80 22.51 -7.47
C VAL A 389 8.58 21.01 -7.52
N LEU A 390 8.26 20.48 -8.69
CA LEU A 390 8.32 19.05 -8.93
C LEU A 390 9.78 18.65 -9.16
N LEU A 391 10.34 17.90 -8.21
CA LEU A 391 11.71 17.41 -8.27
C LEU A 391 11.82 16.14 -9.11
N SER A 392 10.87 15.22 -8.92
CA SER A 392 10.88 13.92 -9.61
C SER A 392 9.47 13.37 -9.75
N ALA A 393 9.27 12.59 -10.81
CA ALA A 393 8.10 11.76 -11.03
C ALA A 393 8.60 10.40 -11.52
N LEU A 394 8.47 9.38 -10.67
CA LEU A 394 9.02 8.06 -10.90
C LEU A 394 7.88 7.05 -11.03
N ASP A 395 8.04 6.11 -11.97
CA ASP A 395 7.17 4.96 -12.06
C ASP A 395 7.41 4.05 -10.86
N VAL A 396 6.31 3.57 -10.29
CA VAL A 396 6.36 2.51 -9.30
C VAL A 396 6.05 1.17 -9.94
N LYS A 397 6.29 0.08 -9.20
CA LYS A 397 5.98 -1.25 -9.73
C LYS A 397 4.46 -1.36 -9.92
N PRO A 398 3.97 -1.70 -11.13
CA PRO A 398 2.55 -1.76 -11.40
C PRO A 398 1.88 -2.84 -10.55
N SER A 399 0.62 -2.60 -10.17
CA SER A 399 -0.20 -3.62 -9.53
C SER A 399 -0.43 -4.82 -10.46
N VAL A 400 -0.64 -5.99 -9.86
CA VAL A 400 -0.94 -7.21 -10.62
C VAL A 400 -2.16 -6.99 -11.53
N GLY A 401 -2.07 -7.47 -12.77
CA GLY A 401 -3.14 -7.34 -13.75
C GLY A 401 -3.27 -5.97 -14.43
N GLY A 402 -2.34 -5.03 -14.16
CA GLY A 402 -2.24 -3.78 -14.90
C GLY A 402 -3.44 -2.84 -14.73
N LYS A 403 -4.11 -2.91 -13.57
CA LYS A 403 -5.29 -2.08 -13.26
C LYS A 403 -4.97 -0.82 -12.46
N GLY A 404 -3.78 -0.74 -11.86
CA GLY A 404 -3.30 0.43 -11.13
C GLY A 404 -2.43 1.33 -12.02
N TYR A 405 -2.52 2.62 -11.76
CA TYR A 405 -1.77 3.65 -12.48
C TYR A 405 -0.91 4.47 -11.53
N GLU A 406 -0.48 3.87 -10.41
CA GLU A 406 0.24 4.58 -9.37
C GLU A 406 1.59 5.11 -9.87
N LYS A 407 2.03 6.26 -9.33
CA LYS A 407 3.36 6.85 -9.52
C LYS A 407 3.83 7.45 -8.20
N MET A 408 5.13 7.74 -8.12
CA MET A 408 5.70 8.55 -7.04
C MET A 408 6.02 9.95 -7.54
N PHE A 409 5.50 10.97 -6.87
CA PHE A 409 5.77 12.37 -7.14
C PHE A 409 6.51 12.99 -5.95
N VAL A 410 7.59 13.71 -6.24
CA VAL A 410 8.41 14.39 -5.22
C VAL A 410 8.32 15.89 -5.43
N LEU A 411 7.77 16.57 -4.44
CA LEU A 411 7.42 17.98 -4.46
C LEU A 411 8.22 18.70 -3.38
N GLN A 412 8.83 19.84 -3.71
CA GLN A 412 9.55 20.67 -2.75
C GLN A 412 9.16 22.14 -2.87
N ARG A 413 9.07 22.86 -1.75
CA ARG A 413 8.82 24.30 -1.77
C ARG A 413 10.06 25.07 -2.24
N ALA A 414 9.88 25.96 -3.22
CA ALA A 414 10.91 26.78 -3.85
C ALA A 414 11.62 27.75 -2.88
N LYS A 415 10.99 28.12 -1.75
CA LYS A 415 11.62 28.96 -0.72
C LYS A 415 12.86 28.28 -0.14
N SER A 416 12.85 26.96 -0.03
CA SER A 416 13.97 26.16 0.47
C SER A 416 15.09 26.01 -0.55
N CYS A 417 14.80 26.09 -1.86
CA CYS A 417 15.82 25.94 -2.91
C CYS A 417 16.73 27.17 -3.07
N ARG A 418 16.50 28.27 -2.32
CA ARG A 418 17.25 29.53 -2.44
C ARG A 418 18.32 29.73 -1.35
N GLN A 419 18.43 28.80 -0.41
CA GLN A 419 19.48 28.77 0.62
C GLN A 419 20.57 27.81 0.18
#